data_AF-A0A147K4S0-F1
#
_entry.id   AF-A0A147K4S0-F1
#
_cell.length_a   1.000
_cell.length_b   1.000
_cell.length_c   1.000
_cell.angle_alpha   90.00
_cell.angle_beta   90.00
_cell.angle_gamma   90.00
#
_symmetry.space_group_name_H-M   'P 1'
#
loop_
_entity.id
_entity.type
_entity.pdbx_description
1 polymer ?
#
loop_
_entity_poly.entity_id
_entity_poly.type
_entity_poly.pdbx_seq_one_letter_code
_entity_poly.pdbx_strand_id
1 'polypeptide(L)'
;MEYYQSELNELEVSQANTSLSFIDNTTVKIEGGLLELVKDDDFLMEAVKDVLELNIRRVWGNESNRIKSVQDYLNDLKAITSQVYINHRARLSNLKNWITNVYTSKEELIEKLEIIDNCLTKYYSLLPSVYYREQYPQLEASYKYDDIKNIFKEPNHIFNRFLLAADITEEEIVQAFEDPIDGSRKTVRNRIVRKIKDNIEAEFIEFYNQEKIEFQVEFESRVFKIYILTDDRAMNLSERSNGLRWYISIFVDVLSRENKNKSLVYLLDEPGVYLHVNAQKQLLDLFSRLADRENQVIYTTHSPFMIDSKDITNVMAIEKVEEGNTKIFKSAYDQNLSTDSKMETLSAIVQAIGADLKFNIGPSSKNNVITEGITDYMYMNAMINYLEVDNAPNIIPSAGVSNIIRIVSILIG
;
A
#
# COMPACT_ATOMS: atom_id res chain seq x y z
N MET A 1 15.58 -9.84 5.69
CA MET A 1 15.34 -8.72 6.63
C MET A 1 16.49 -8.68 7.63
N GLU A 2 17.61 -8.06 7.24
CA GLU A 2 18.60 -7.60 8.23
C GLU A 2 18.30 -6.13 8.45
N TYR A 3 17.71 -5.78 9.59
CA TYR A 3 17.59 -4.39 9.99
C TYR A 3 19.00 -3.81 10.13
N TYR A 4 19.23 -2.59 9.62
CA TYR A 4 20.50 -1.90 9.81
C TYR A 4 20.71 -1.67 11.32
N GLN A 5 21.67 -2.40 11.91
CA GLN A 5 22.05 -2.31 13.32
C GLN A 5 22.35 -0.87 13.79
N SER A 6 22.65 0.05 12.87
CA SER A 6 22.84 1.47 13.16
C SER A 6 21.57 2.18 13.63
N GLU A 7 20.38 1.85 13.08
CA GLU A 7 19.11 2.49 13.48
C GLU A 7 18.61 1.97 14.84
N LEU A 8 18.82 0.67 15.10
CA LEU A 8 18.50 0.04 16.39
C LEU A 8 19.36 0.59 17.53
N ASN A 9 20.63 0.92 17.24
CA ASN A 9 21.56 1.46 18.22
C ASN A 9 21.32 2.95 18.53
N GLU A 10 20.75 3.74 17.61
CA GLU A 10 20.44 5.16 17.85
C GLU A 10 19.21 5.38 18.76
N LEU A 11 18.34 4.38 18.86
CA LEU A 11 17.03 4.49 19.54
C LEU A 11 16.87 3.56 20.76
N GLU A 12 17.93 2.82 21.14
CA GLU A 12 17.90 1.83 22.25
C GLU A 12 16.66 0.90 22.16
N VAL A 13 16.27 0.52 20.94
CA VAL A 13 15.01 -0.20 20.70
C VAL A 13 15.08 -1.59 21.32
N SER A 14 14.16 -1.90 22.24
CA SER A 14 13.95 -3.26 22.74
C SER A 14 13.83 -4.26 21.58
N GLN A 15 14.50 -5.40 21.69
CA GLN A 15 14.40 -6.49 20.69
C GLN A 15 13.03 -7.19 20.69
N ALA A 16 12.08 -6.77 21.53
CA ALA A 16 10.75 -7.33 21.57
C ALA A 16 9.94 -6.93 20.32
N ASN A 17 9.30 -7.91 19.68
CA ASN A 17 8.35 -7.66 18.61
C ASN A 17 7.24 -6.70 19.08
N THR A 18 6.88 -5.73 18.24
CA THR A 18 5.75 -4.83 18.51
C THR A 18 4.48 -5.38 17.89
N SER A 19 3.38 -5.41 18.66
CA SER A 19 2.05 -5.74 18.18
C SER A 19 1.18 -4.50 18.20
N LEU A 20 0.43 -4.27 17.12
CA LEU A 20 -0.51 -3.16 16.96
C LEU A 20 -1.92 -3.73 16.80
N SER A 21 -2.86 -3.25 17.60
CA SER A 21 -4.27 -3.66 17.51
C SER A 21 -5.17 -2.43 17.47
N PHE A 22 -5.90 -2.25 16.38
CA PHE A 22 -6.87 -1.16 16.25
C PHE A 22 -8.03 -1.39 17.22
N ILE A 23 -8.22 -0.47 18.16
CA ILE A 23 -9.40 -0.46 19.04
C ILE A 23 -10.57 0.20 18.30
N ASP A 24 -10.28 1.32 17.63
CA ASP A 24 -11.20 2.07 16.80
C ASP A 24 -10.42 2.84 15.71
N ASN A 25 -11.12 3.69 14.95
CA ASN A 25 -10.54 4.46 13.83
C ASN A 25 -9.55 5.56 14.25
N THR A 26 -9.36 5.78 15.55
CA THR A 26 -8.53 6.85 16.13
C THR A 26 -7.54 6.36 17.17
N THR A 27 -7.73 5.15 17.69
CA THR A 27 -6.95 4.57 18.80
C THR A 27 -6.37 3.22 18.43
N VAL A 28 -5.05 3.10 18.56
CA VAL A 28 -4.29 1.87 18.29
C VAL A 28 -3.63 1.41 19.58
N LYS A 29 -3.95 0.19 20.04
CA LYS A 29 -3.26 -0.46 21.15
C LYS A 29 -1.87 -0.92 20.72
N ILE A 30 -0.88 -0.70 21.58
CA ILE A 30 0.51 -1.09 21.39
C ILE A 30 0.88 -2.11 22.47
N GLU A 31 1.58 -3.17 22.07
CA GLU A 31 2.23 -4.13 22.96
C GLU A 31 3.65 -4.43 22.47
N GLY A 32 4.56 -4.81 23.38
CA GLY A 32 5.93 -5.18 23.04
C GLY A 32 6.89 -4.00 22.92
N GLY A 33 7.79 -4.04 21.93
CA GLY A 33 8.96 -3.15 21.85
C GLY A 33 8.64 -1.65 21.88
N LEU A 34 7.66 -1.18 21.11
CA LEU A 34 7.28 0.24 21.10
C LEU A 34 6.69 0.70 22.44
N LEU A 35 5.97 -0.16 23.15
CA LEU A 35 5.46 0.15 24.49
C LEU A 35 6.61 0.34 25.49
N GLU A 36 7.60 -0.56 25.45
CA GLU A 36 8.79 -0.47 26.31
C GLU A 36 9.56 0.81 26.01
N LEU A 37 9.73 1.13 24.73
CA LEU A 37 10.45 2.32 24.27
C LEU A 37 9.78 3.63 24.72
N VAL A 38 8.44 3.73 24.63
CA VAL A 38 7.70 4.90 25.13
C VAL A 38 7.75 4.97 26.66
N LYS A 39 7.75 3.83 27.34
CA LYS A 39 7.75 3.74 28.80
C LYS A 39 9.12 4.14 29.40
N ASP A 40 10.20 3.82 28.71
CA ASP A 40 11.57 4.07 29.16
C ASP A 40 12.05 5.50 28.80
N ASP A 41 11.25 6.30 28.08
CA ASP A 41 11.51 7.72 27.85
C ASP A 41 11.17 8.56 29.09
N ASP A 42 12.15 8.69 29.99
CA ASP A 42 12.04 9.51 31.21
C ASP A 42 11.61 10.96 30.91
N PHE A 43 12.06 11.54 29.79
CA PHE A 43 11.77 12.92 29.42
C PHE A 43 10.30 13.10 29.02
N LEU A 44 9.76 12.17 28.23
CA LEU A 44 8.33 12.12 27.91
C LEU A 44 7.49 11.87 29.16
N MET A 45 7.87 10.88 29.98
CA MET A 45 7.10 10.46 31.15
C MET A 45 7.06 11.55 32.24
N GLU A 46 8.15 12.29 32.43
CA GLU A 46 8.19 13.47 33.31
C GLU A 46 7.26 14.58 32.79
N ALA A 47 7.31 14.90 31.49
CA ALA A 47 6.43 15.91 30.91
C ALA A 47 4.94 15.53 31.00
N VAL A 48 4.60 14.25 30.78
CA VAL A 48 3.24 13.74 30.94
C VAL A 48 2.78 13.87 32.40
N LYS A 49 3.64 13.50 33.35
CA LYS A 49 3.34 13.62 34.78
C LYS A 49 3.05 15.07 35.17
N ASP A 50 3.90 16.01 34.75
CA ASP A 50 3.73 17.44 35.03
C ASP A 50 2.37 17.93 34.50
N VAL A 51 2.01 17.55 33.27
CA VAL A 51 0.72 17.93 32.67
C VAL A 51 -0.47 17.33 33.41
N LEU A 52 -0.37 16.09 33.92
CA LEU A 52 -1.43 15.42 34.67
C LEU A 52 -1.62 15.98 36.09
N GLU A 53 -0.56 16.51 36.71
CA GLU A 53 -0.60 17.11 38.05
C GLU A 53 -1.16 18.55 38.06
N LEU A 54 -1.28 19.18 36.89
CA LEU A 54 -1.82 20.53 36.77
C LEU A 54 -3.31 20.60 37.13
N ASN A 55 -3.66 21.66 37.87
CA ASN A 55 -5.03 21.91 38.28
C ASN A 55 -5.89 22.43 37.12
N ILE A 56 -6.51 21.49 36.41
CA ILE A 56 -7.36 21.68 35.21
C ILE A 56 -8.40 22.80 35.38
N ARG A 57 -9.02 22.92 36.57
CA ARG A 57 -10.10 23.89 36.78
C ARG A 57 -9.64 25.34 36.70
N ARG A 58 -8.37 25.61 37.00
CA ARG A 58 -7.81 26.98 36.98
C ARG A 58 -7.33 27.40 35.60
N VAL A 59 -6.99 26.43 34.75
CA VAL A 59 -6.36 26.64 33.43
C VAL A 59 -7.38 26.70 32.30
N TRP A 60 -8.46 25.91 32.37
CA TRP A 60 -9.33 25.65 31.20
C TRP A 60 -10.73 26.29 31.26
N GLY A 61 -11.06 27.01 32.34
CA GLY A 61 -12.32 27.74 32.51
C GLY A 61 -13.52 26.84 32.87
N ASN A 62 -14.74 27.42 32.82
CA ASN A 62 -16.00 26.77 33.23
C ASN A 62 -16.85 26.24 32.06
N GLU A 63 -16.38 26.31 30.81
CA GLU A 63 -17.13 25.80 29.65
C GLU A 63 -17.12 24.27 29.63
N SER A 64 -18.30 23.66 29.72
CA SER A 64 -18.49 22.20 29.82
C SER A 64 -17.83 21.41 28.70
N ASN A 65 -17.94 21.89 27.45
CA ASN A 65 -17.36 21.22 26.28
C ASN A 65 -15.82 21.28 26.29
N ARG A 66 -15.21 22.40 26.71
CA ARG A 66 -13.75 22.52 26.81
C ARG A 66 -13.19 21.62 27.90
N ILE A 67 -13.84 21.59 29.06
CA ILE A 67 -13.47 20.72 30.18
C ILE A 67 -13.49 19.26 29.74
N LYS A 68 -14.52 18.84 28.99
CA LYS A 68 -14.63 17.48 28.48
C LYS A 68 -13.47 17.12 27.53
N SER A 69 -13.21 17.95 26.51
CA SER A 69 -12.10 17.69 25.56
C SER A 69 -10.72 17.65 26.23
N VAL A 70 -10.51 18.48 27.26
CA VAL A 70 -9.28 18.45 28.06
C VAL A 70 -9.19 17.17 28.89
N GLN A 71 -10.27 16.77 29.56
CA GLN A 71 -10.32 15.51 30.32
C GLN A 71 -10.07 14.30 29.42
N ASP A 72 -10.65 14.29 28.23
CA ASP A 72 -10.43 13.23 27.23
C ASP A 72 -8.95 13.16 26.86
N TYR A 73 -8.30 14.30 26.56
CA TYR A 73 -6.87 14.32 26.24
C TYR A 73 -5.97 13.89 27.41
N LEU A 74 -6.29 14.30 28.63
CA LEU A 74 -5.53 13.87 29.82
C LEU A 74 -5.72 12.38 30.11
N ASN A 75 -6.89 11.82 29.81
CA ASN A 75 -7.08 10.38 29.90
C ASN A 75 -6.25 9.64 28.85
N ASP A 76 -6.11 10.21 27.65
CA ASP A 76 -5.28 9.62 26.61
C ASP A 76 -3.80 9.60 27.01
N LEU A 77 -3.30 10.69 27.59
CA LEU A 77 -1.94 10.76 28.11
C LEU A 77 -1.65 9.71 29.19
N LYS A 78 -2.64 9.30 29.99
CA LYS A 78 -2.44 8.21 30.97
C LYS A 78 -2.21 6.84 30.31
N ALA A 79 -2.71 6.66 29.09
CA ALA A 79 -2.60 5.40 28.35
C ALA A 79 -1.53 5.44 27.25
N ILE A 80 -0.74 6.52 27.17
CA ILE A 80 0.22 6.84 26.09
C ILE A 80 1.29 5.76 25.84
N THR A 81 1.65 5.01 26.88
CA THR A 81 2.61 3.89 26.77
C THR A 81 2.01 2.69 26.03
N SER A 82 0.69 2.51 26.11
CA SER A 82 -0.02 1.36 25.57
C SER A 82 -0.95 1.70 24.40
N GLN A 83 -1.06 2.97 24.04
CA GLN A 83 -2.00 3.45 23.02
C GLN A 83 -1.43 4.61 22.20
N VAL A 84 -1.54 4.50 20.87
CA VAL A 84 -1.30 5.57 19.91
C VAL A 84 -2.64 6.22 19.54
N TYR A 85 -2.63 7.56 19.52
CA TYR A 85 -3.77 8.36 19.10
C TYR A 85 -3.47 9.05 17.77
N ILE A 86 -4.15 8.62 16.71
CA ILE A 86 -3.92 9.09 15.34
C ILE A 86 -4.12 10.62 15.22
N ASN A 87 -5.08 11.16 15.98
CA ASN A 87 -5.44 12.59 15.95
C ASN A 87 -4.70 13.44 17.01
N HIS A 88 -3.61 12.94 17.59
CA HIS A 88 -2.90 13.61 18.69
C HIS A 88 -2.56 15.08 18.39
N ARG A 89 -1.92 15.36 17.24
CA ARG A 89 -1.51 16.72 16.85
C ARG A 89 -2.66 17.71 16.72
N ALA A 90 -3.76 17.29 16.09
CA ALA A 90 -4.93 18.15 15.93
C ALA A 90 -5.54 18.51 17.29
N ARG A 91 -5.60 17.54 18.20
CA ARG A 91 -6.08 17.75 19.57
C ARG A 91 -5.14 18.65 20.37
N LEU A 92 -3.82 18.45 20.24
CA LEU A 92 -2.82 19.29 20.87
C LEU A 92 -2.88 20.74 20.37
N SER A 93 -3.00 20.96 19.06
CA SER A 93 -3.12 22.30 18.48
C SER A 93 -4.36 23.04 19.01
N ASN A 94 -5.51 22.35 19.07
CA ASN A 94 -6.72 22.91 19.68
C ASN A 94 -6.53 23.28 21.15
N LEU A 95 -5.85 22.42 21.93
CA LEU A 95 -5.53 22.69 23.33
C LEU A 95 -4.59 23.89 23.49
N LYS A 96 -3.51 23.97 22.69
CA LYS A 96 -2.57 25.11 22.69
C LYS A 96 -3.29 26.42 22.39
N ASN A 97 -4.20 26.43 21.40
CA ASN A 97 -5.01 27.60 21.05
C ASN A 97 -5.94 28.06 22.17
N TRP A 98 -6.42 27.14 23.02
CA TRP A 98 -7.23 27.52 24.19
C TRP A 98 -6.37 28.09 25.33
N ILE A 99 -5.17 27.53 25.56
CA ILE A 99 -4.24 27.99 26.61
C ILE A 99 -3.80 29.43 26.36
N THR A 100 -3.41 29.77 25.12
CA THR A 100 -2.88 31.09 24.75
C THR A 100 -3.85 32.23 25.00
N ASN A 101 -5.15 31.96 25.17
CA ASN A 101 -6.17 32.98 25.34
C ASN A 101 -6.49 33.38 26.80
N VAL A 102 -5.99 32.68 27.85
CA VAL A 102 -6.59 32.83 29.21
C VAL A 102 -5.62 33.03 30.41
N TYR A 103 -4.35 32.58 30.39
CA TYR A 103 -3.52 32.52 31.62
C TYR A 103 -2.20 33.35 31.66
N THR A 104 -1.63 33.57 32.85
CA THR A 104 -0.41 34.38 33.12
C THR A 104 0.83 33.55 33.52
N SER A 105 0.84 32.25 33.22
CA SER A 105 1.95 31.30 33.45
C SER A 105 1.92 30.21 32.37
N LYS A 106 1.92 30.65 31.11
CA LYS A 106 1.65 29.81 29.92
C LYS A 106 2.86 29.04 29.42
N GLU A 107 4.06 29.58 29.64
CA GLU A 107 5.30 29.09 29.02
C GLU A 107 5.60 27.66 29.44
N GLU A 108 5.54 27.36 30.74
CA GLU A 108 5.88 26.03 31.26
C GLU A 108 4.93 24.92 30.76
N LEU A 109 3.62 25.16 30.73
CA LEU A 109 2.66 24.19 30.18
C LEU A 109 2.83 24.00 28.68
N ILE A 110 3.03 25.08 27.92
CA ILE A 110 3.23 25.00 26.47
C ILE A 110 4.51 24.23 26.16
N GLU A 111 5.58 24.49 26.91
CA GLU A 111 6.87 23.78 26.79
C GLU A 111 6.69 22.28 27.04
N LYS A 112 6.00 21.88 28.11
CA LYS A 112 5.73 20.47 28.40
C LYS A 112 4.86 19.80 27.33
N LEU A 113 3.87 20.51 26.80
CA LEU A 113 3.06 20.04 25.68
C LEU A 113 3.85 19.92 24.36
N GLU A 114 4.84 20.78 24.15
CA GLU A 114 5.77 20.69 23.00
C GLU A 114 6.73 19.51 23.12
N ILE A 115 7.23 19.25 24.32
CA ILE A 115 8.03 18.06 24.62
C ILE A 115 7.24 16.80 24.26
N ILE A 116 6.00 16.68 24.76
CA ILE A 116 5.13 15.54 24.48
C ILE A 116 4.91 15.38 22.97
N ASP A 117 4.60 16.46 22.25
CA ASP A 117 4.39 16.42 20.78
C ASP A 117 5.62 15.93 20.02
N ASN A 118 6.79 16.41 20.41
CA ASN A 118 8.05 16.06 19.76
C ASN A 118 8.41 14.60 19.98
N CYS A 119 8.31 14.12 21.23
CA CYS A 119 8.54 12.71 21.56
C CYS A 119 7.52 11.80 20.86
N LEU A 120 6.23 12.11 20.92
CA LEU A 120 5.21 11.30 20.24
C LEU A 120 5.34 11.34 18.72
N THR A 121 5.69 12.49 18.14
CA THR A 121 5.99 12.57 16.72
C THR A 121 7.12 11.62 16.35
N LYS A 122 8.20 11.58 17.15
CA LYS A 122 9.32 10.66 16.95
C LYS A 122 8.85 9.21 16.99
N TYR A 123 8.08 8.80 18.00
CA TYR A 123 7.60 7.42 18.12
C TYR A 123 6.58 7.02 17.06
N TYR A 124 5.62 7.88 16.76
CA TYR A 124 4.63 7.59 15.71
C TYR A 124 5.29 7.58 14.33
N SER A 125 6.44 8.23 14.16
CA SER A 125 7.18 8.17 12.91
C SER A 125 7.79 6.79 12.61
N LEU A 126 7.97 5.94 13.64
CA LEU A 126 8.45 4.56 13.52
C LEU A 126 7.36 3.59 13.02
N LEU A 127 6.09 3.98 13.14
CA LEU A 127 4.99 3.15 12.64
C LEU A 127 5.00 3.12 11.10
N PRO A 128 4.72 1.95 10.50
CA PRO A 128 4.61 1.87 9.05
C PRO A 128 3.48 2.79 8.59
N SER A 129 3.70 3.45 7.45
CA SER A 129 2.61 4.15 6.80
C SER A 129 1.70 3.12 6.15
N VAL A 130 0.38 3.23 6.34
CA VAL A 130 -0.58 2.31 5.73
C VAL A 130 -1.37 3.07 4.67
N TYR A 131 -1.41 2.53 3.46
CA TYR A 131 -2.18 3.08 2.35
C TYR A 131 -3.28 2.11 1.95
N TYR A 132 -4.52 2.45 2.27
CA TYR A 132 -5.69 1.73 1.79
C TYR A 132 -6.24 2.38 0.52
N ARG A 133 -6.44 1.55 -0.52
CA ARG A 133 -7.01 1.97 -1.79
C ARG A 133 -8.33 1.25 -2.04
N GLU A 134 -9.43 1.92 -1.67
CA GLU A 134 -10.81 1.43 -1.88
C GLU A 134 -11.31 1.68 -3.31
N GLN A 135 -10.89 2.79 -3.92
CA GLN A 135 -11.32 3.19 -5.26
C GLN A 135 -10.12 3.33 -6.20
N TYR A 136 -10.36 3.10 -7.48
CA TYR A 136 -9.35 3.22 -8.54
C TYR A 136 -9.51 4.57 -9.25
N PRO A 137 -9.01 5.70 -8.71
CA PRO A 137 -9.02 6.94 -9.47
C PRO A 137 -8.16 6.75 -10.71
N GLN A 138 -8.69 7.13 -11.86
CA GLN A 138 -8.01 7.01 -13.14
C GLN A 138 -7.47 8.36 -13.57
N LEU A 139 -6.24 8.36 -14.07
CA LEU A 139 -5.67 9.53 -14.72
C LEU A 139 -6.48 9.85 -16.00
N GLU A 140 -6.89 11.10 -16.15
CA GLU A 140 -7.64 11.57 -17.31
C GLU A 140 -6.69 11.96 -18.44
N ALA A 141 -7.18 11.89 -19.67
CA ALA A 141 -6.39 12.26 -20.84
C ALA A 141 -6.15 13.78 -20.94
N SER A 142 -6.99 14.59 -20.29
CA SER A 142 -6.85 16.05 -20.36
C SER A 142 -7.46 16.75 -19.16
N TYR A 143 -6.82 17.81 -18.71
CA TYR A 143 -7.25 18.64 -17.58
C TYR A 143 -7.32 20.10 -18.02
N LYS A 144 -8.49 20.73 -17.88
CA LYS A 144 -8.60 22.18 -18.14
C LYS A 144 -7.96 22.95 -17.00
N TYR A 145 -7.25 24.01 -17.32
CA TYR A 145 -6.50 24.78 -16.33
C TYR A 145 -7.38 25.38 -15.23
N ASP A 146 -8.61 25.80 -15.56
CA ASP A 146 -9.54 26.33 -14.55
C ASP A 146 -10.00 25.23 -13.57
N ASP A 147 -10.08 23.97 -14.02
CA ASP A 147 -10.38 22.81 -13.17
C ASP A 147 -9.16 22.40 -12.34
N ILE A 148 -7.94 22.48 -12.92
CA ILE A 148 -6.67 22.22 -12.23
C ILE A 148 -6.54 23.06 -10.95
N LYS A 149 -6.94 24.34 -10.99
CA LYS A 149 -6.91 25.21 -9.80
C LYS A 149 -7.80 24.72 -8.66
N ASN A 150 -8.88 24.01 -8.97
CA ASN A 150 -9.72 23.37 -7.96
C ASN A 150 -9.13 22.04 -7.52
N ILE A 151 -8.59 21.26 -8.46
CA ILE A 151 -7.89 20.01 -8.19
C ILE A 151 -6.73 20.19 -7.19
N PHE A 152 -5.96 21.28 -7.26
CA PHE A 152 -4.89 21.57 -6.29
C PHE A 152 -5.39 21.65 -4.84
N LYS A 153 -6.67 21.94 -4.61
CA LYS A 153 -7.26 21.94 -3.25
C LYS A 153 -7.56 20.53 -2.74
N GLU A 154 -7.42 19.51 -3.57
CA GLU A 154 -7.66 18.10 -3.27
C GLU A 154 -6.33 17.31 -3.35
N PRO A 155 -5.50 17.28 -2.29
CA PRO A 155 -4.16 16.67 -2.34
C PRO A 155 -4.16 15.20 -2.80
N ASN A 156 -5.25 14.49 -2.53
CA ASN A 156 -5.41 13.08 -2.88
C ASN A 156 -5.89 12.83 -4.32
N HIS A 157 -6.16 13.87 -5.11
CA HIS A 157 -6.57 13.73 -6.51
C HIS A 157 -5.44 13.12 -7.36
N ILE A 158 -5.79 12.23 -8.30
CA ILE A 158 -4.80 11.45 -9.08
C ILE A 158 -3.90 12.34 -9.95
N PHE A 159 -4.41 13.48 -10.42
CA PHE A 159 -3.59 14.47 -11.12
C PHE A 159 -2.48 15.05 -10.23
N ASN A 160 -2.76 15.37 -8.97
CA ASN A 160 -1.74 15.86 -8.04
C ASN A 160 -0.72 14.76 -7.72
N ARG A 161 -1.17 13.51 -7.61
CA ARG A 161 -0.28 12.34 -7.49
C ARG A 161 0.62 12.19 -8.72
N PHE A 162 0.08 12.41 -9.92
CA PHE A 162 0.86 12.41 -11.16
C PHE A 162 1.93 13.49 -11.18
N LEU A 163 1.61 14.71 -10.75
CA LEU A 163 2.60 15.77 -10.62
C LEU A 163 3.66 15.43 -9.57
N LEU A 164 3.25 14.91 -8.41
CA LEU A 164 4.15 14.51 -7.34
C LEU A 164 5.10 13.40 -7.76
N ALA A 165 4.59 12.35 -8.44
CA ALA A 165 5.39 11.27 -8.99
C ALA A 165 6.41 11.76 -10.03
N ALA A 166 6.07 12.82 -10.77
CA ALA A 166 6.97 13.45 -11.72
C ALA A 166 7.91 14.50 -11.09
N ASP A 167 7.84 14.77 -9.77
CA ASP A 167 8.53 15.88 -9.10
C ASP A 167 8.18 17.26 -9.70
N ILE A 168 6.91 17.49 -10.07
CA ILE A 168 6.41 18.75 -10.63
C ILE A 168 5.64 19.51 -9.57
N THR A 169 5.94 20.80 -9.41
CA THR A 169 5.24 21.66 -8.44
C THR A 169 4.00 22.34 -9.06
N GLU A 170 3.06 22.74 -8.21
CA GLU A 170 1.88 23.51 -8.64
C GLU A 170 2.29 24.83 -9.31
N GLU A 171 3.35 25.48 -8.83
CA GLU A 171 3.88 26.72 -9.42
C GLU A 171 4.39 26.50 -10.83
N GLU A 172 5.03 25.35 -11.12
CA GLU A 172 5.48 25.02 -12.48
C GLU A 172 4.29 24.88 -13.43
N ILE A 173 3.19 24.26 -12.98
CA ILE A 173 1.96 24.17 -13.79
C ILE A 173 1.33 25.54 -14.01
N VAL A 174 1.24 26.38 -12.97
CA VAL A 174 0.72 27.75 -13.09
C VAL A 174 1.57 28.56 -14.07
N GLN A 175 2.91 28.52 -13.95
CA GLN A 175 3.83 29.20 -14.86
C GLN A 175 3.69 28.69 -16.31
N ALA A 176 3.51 27.39 -16.51
CA ALA A 176 3.32 26.81 -17.84
C ALA A 176 2.06 27.35 -18.57
N PHE A 177 1.04 27.79 -17.83
CA PHE A 177 -0.19 28.38 -18.37
C PHE A 177 -0.22 29.91 -18.38
N GLU A 178 0.19 30.55 -17.29
CA GLU A 178 -0.05 31.98 -17.04
C GLU A 178 1.17 32.88 -17.21
N ASP A 179 2.39 32.36 -17.37
CA ASP A 179 3.57 33.22 -17.50
C ASP A 179 3.40 34.15 -18.74
N PRO A 180 3.57 35.47 -18.56
CA PRO A 180 3.34 36.44 -19.63
C PRO A 180 4.38 36.35 -20.76
N ILE A 181 5.54 35.76 -20.48
CA ILE A 181 6.65 35.64 -21.43
C ILE A 181 6.59 34.27 -22.10
N ASP A 182 6.37 34.26 -23.43
CA ASP A 182 6.22 33.02 -24.20
C ASP A 182 7.43 32.08 -24.09
N GLY A 183 8.65 32.63 -24.12
CA GLY A 183 9.88 31.86 -23.93
C GLY A 183 9.99 31.21 -22.55
N SER A 184 9.48 31.87 -21.50
CA SER A 184 9.43 31.33 -20.14
C SER A 184 8.45 30.15 -20.08
N ARG A 185 7.23 30.33 -20.59
CA ARG A 185 6.24 29.24 -20.70
C ARG A 185 6.82 28.03 -21.42
N LYS A 186 7.47 28.23 -22.58
CA LYS A 186 8.08 27.14 -23.35
C LYS A 186 9.17 26.42 -22.55
N THR A 187 9.98 27.16 -21.80
CA THR A 187 11.04 26.60 -20.95
C THR A 187 10.47 25.73 -19.83
N VAL A 188 9.44 26.19 -19.12
CA VAL A 188 8.78 25.43 -18.04
C VAL A 188 8.07 24.20 -18.58
N ARG A 189 7.34 24.31 -19.71
CA ARG A 189 6.70 23.16 -20.37
C ARG A 189 7.70 22.08 -20.76
N ASN A 190 8.83 22.47 -21.37
CA ASN A 190 9.89 21.52 -21.72
C ASN A 190 10.50 20.83 -20.48
N ARG A 191 10.62 21.57 -19.36
CA ARG A 191 11.08 21.01 -18.10
C ARG A 191 10.09 19.99 -17.53
N ILE A 192 8.79 20.29 -17.56
CA ILE A 192 7.72 19.38 -17.16
C ILE A 192 7.77 18.09 -17.97
N VAL A 193 7.87 18.19 -19.30
CA VAL A 193 7.98 17.01 -20.19
C VAL A 193 9.20 16.17 -19.82
N ARG A 194 10.36 16.80 -19.58
CA ARG A 194 11.57 16.09 -19.16
C ARG A 194 11.39 15.39 -17.82
N LYS A 195 10.81 16.07 -16.83
CA LYS A 195 10.53 15.49 -15.50
C LYS A 195 9.65 14.25 -15.57
N ILE A 196 8.59 14.29 -16.38
CA ILE A 196 7.72 13.12 -16.61
C ILE A 196 8.50 11.97 -17.23
N LYS A 197 9.36 12.27 -18.22
CA LYS A 197 10.19 11.26 -18.85
C LYS A 197 11.18 10.61 -17.86
N ASP A 198 11.88 11.44 -17.09
CA ASP A 198 12.96 10.99 -16.21
C ASP A 198 12.41 10.26 -14.96
N ASN A 199 11.26 10.69 -14.42
CA ASN A 199 10.75 10.19 -13.15
C ASN A 199 9.58 9.20 -13.27
N ILE A 200 8.78 9.26 -14.35
CA ILE A 200 7.64 8.34 -14.56
C ILE A 200 7.95 7.36 -15.67
N GLU A 201 8.28 7.82 -16.88
CA GLU A 201 8.45 6.95 -18.05
C GLU A 201 9.60 5.95 -17.87
N ALA A 202 10.76 6.41 -17.39
CA ALA A 202 11.92 5.55 -17.18
C ALA A 202 11.61 4.38 -16.24
N GLU A 203 11.00 4.68 -15.08
CA GLU A 203 10.59 3.64 -14.13
C GLU A 203 9.42 2.81 -14.68
N PHE A 204 8.48 3.41 -15.42
CA PHE A 204 7.34 2.70 -15.98
C PHE A 204 7.74 1.68 -17.05
N ILE A 205 8.75 1.98 -17.88
CA ILE A 205 9.23 1.06 -18.91
C ILE A 205 9.91 -0.16 -18.30
N GLU A 206 10.72 0.02 -17.26
CA GLU A 206 11.28 -1.13 -16.53
C GLU A 206 10.17 -1.98 -15.92
N PHE A 207 9.11 -1.31 -15.49
CA PHE A 207 7.95 -1.86 -14.81
C PHE A 207 6.94 -2.56 -15.73
N TYR A 208 6.73 -2.09 -16.97
CA TYR A 208 5.73 -2.59 -17.92
C TYR A 208 6.38 -3.08 -19.22
N ASN A 209 6.64 -4.39 -19.29
CA ASN A 209 7.38 -5.04 -20.38
C ASN A 209 6.53 -5.52 -21.58
N GLN A 210 5.27 -5.07 -21.76
CA GLN A 210 4.43 -5.54 -22.90
C GLN A 210 4.74 -4.83 -24.21
N GLU A 211 4.87 -3.52 -24.12
CA GLU A 211 5.05 -2.62 -25.25
C GLU A 211 5.88 -1.44 -24.76
N LYS A 212 6.66 -0.85 -25.66
CA LYS A 212 7.34 0.40 -25.35
C LYS A 212 6.31 1.52 -25.40
N ILE A 213 6.15 2.22 -24.29
CA ILE A 213 5.31 3.40 -24.22
C ILE A 213 6.15 4.63 -23.93
N GLU A 214 5.75 5.75 -24.49
CA GLU A 214 6.33 7.06 -24.17
C GLU A 214 5.21 8.01 -23.72
N PHE A 215 5.46 8.76 -22.65
CA PHE A 215 4.54 9.76 -22.15
C PHE A 215 4.80 11.09 -22.86
N GLN A 216 3.79 11.61 -23.56
CA GLN A 216 3.84 12.94 -24.15
C GLN A 216 2.81 13.84 -23.50
N VAL A 217 3.26 15.04 -23.11
CA VAL A 217 2.40 16.06 -22.49
C VAL A 217 2.40 17.31 -23.32
N GLU A 218 1.21 17.86 -23.54
CA GLU A 218 1.00 19.08 -24.32
C GLU A 218 0.13 20.08 -23.58
N PHE A 219 0.39 21.37 -23.85
CA PHE A 219 -0.34 22.49 -23.28
C PHE A 219 -1.00 23.27 -24.40
N GLU A 220 -2.29 23.01 -24.65
CA GLU A 220 -3.05 23.59 -25.74
C GLU A 220 -4.29 24.30 -25.23
N SER A 221 -4.54 25.55 -25.64
CA SER A 221 -5.79 26.26 -25.34
C SER A 221 -6.23 26.23 -23.86
N ARG A 222 -5.27 26.39 -22.93
CA ARG A 222 -5.47 26.26 -21.47
C ARG A 222 -5.91 24.86 -21.01
N VAL A 223 -5.49 23.82 -21.73
CA VAL A 223 -5.69 22.41 -21.38
C VAL A 223 -4.34 21.71 -21.31
N PHE A 224 -4.13 20.94 -20.24
CA PHE A 224 -3.03 19.99 -20.09
C PHE A 224 -3.47 18.67 -20.68
N LYS A 225 -2.77 18.12 -21.67
CA LYS A 225 -3.13 16.86 -22.31
C LYS A 225 -2.04 15.82 -22.11
N ILE A 226 -2.45 14.57 -21.92
CA ILE A 226 -1.59 13.41 -21.75
C ILE A 226 -1.85 12.43 -22.89
N TYR A 227 -0.79 12.17 -23.64
CA TYR A 227 -0.73 11.22 -24.74
C TYR A 227 0.20 10.08 -24.39
N ILE A 228 -0.14 8.90 -24.90
CA ILE A 228 0.71 7.72 -24.84
C ILE A 228 1.11 7.38 -26.27
N LEU A 229 2.42 7.36 -26.52
CA LEU A 229 2.97 6.93 -27.80
C LEU A 229 3.31 5.46 -27.72
N THR A 230 2.87 4.70 -28.72
CA THR A 230 3.22 3.29 -28.91
C THR A 230 3.52 3.07 -30.39
N ASP A 231 4.69 2.51 -30.71
CA ASP A 231 5.14 2.28 -32.10
C ASP A 231 4.95 3.51 -33.02
N ASP A 232 5.43 4.68 -32.54
CA ASP A 232 5.33 6.00 -33.21
C ASP A 232 3.90 6.53 -33.44
N ARG A 233 2.89 5.96 -32.78
CA ARG A 233 1.51 6.45 -32.81
C ARG A 233 1.11 7.08 -31.49
N ALA A 234 0.85 8.38 -31.50
CA ALA A 234 0.27 9.07 -30.37
C ALA A 234 -1.22 8.76 -30.25
N MET A 235 -1.64 8.27 -29.09
CA MET A 235 -3.04 8.07 -28.74
C MET A 235 -3.33 8.84 -27.45
N ASN A 236 -4.55 9.35 -27.30
CA ASN A 236 -4.98 9.90 -26.01
C ASN A 236 -4.98 8.78 -24.97
N LEU A 237 -4.71 9.12 -23.71
CA LEU A 237 -4.81 8.14 -22.63
C LEU A 237 -6.19 7.45 -22.59
N SER A 238 -7.26 8.17 -22.91
CA SER A 238 -8.64 7.68 -22.97
C SER A 238 -8.89 6.66 -24.09
N GLU A 239 -8.06 6.64 -25.14
CA GLU A 239 -8.13 5.71 -26.27
C GLU A 239 -7.33 4.42 -26.00
N ARG A 240 -6.58 4.36 -24.89
CA ARG A 240 -5.84 3.17 -24.46
C ARG A 240 -6.74 2.17 -23.75
N SER A 241 -6.28 0.92 -23.69
CA SER A 241 -6.99 -0.15 -22.99
C SER A 241 -7.26 0.23 -21.53
N ASN A 242 -8.39 -0.25 -20.99
CA ASN A 242 -8.70 -0.08 -19.56
C ASN A 242 -7.55 -0.61 -18.68
N GLY A 243 -6.87 -1.66 -19.15
CA GLY A 243 -5.72 -2.21 -18.44
C GLY A 243 -4.54 -1.26 -18.38
N LEU A 244 -4.12 -0.68 -19.50
CA LEU A 244 -3.01 0.27 -19.47
C LEU A 244 -3.33 1.50 -18.63
N ARG A 245 -4.54 2.04 -18.75
CA ARG A 245 -4.97 3.19 -17.92
C ARG A 245 -4.93 2.87 -16.44
N TRP A 246 -5.41 1.68 -16.07
CA TRP A 246 -5.37 1.20 -14.70
C TRP A 246 -3.91 1.04 -14.23
N TYR A 247 -3.04 0.47 -15.06
CA TYR A 247 -1.60 0.31 -14.77
C TYR A 247 -0.90 1.63 -14.50
N ILE A 248 -1.07 2.60 -15.39
CA ILE A 248 -0.50 3.94 -15.21
C ILE A 248 -1.03 4.55 -13.91
N SER A 249 -2.32 4.37 -13.62
CA SER A 249 -2.94 4.95 -12.43
C SER A 249 -2.50 4.28 -11.11
N ILE A 250 -2.19 2.98 -11.09
CA ILE A 250 -1.58 2.35 -9.90
C ILE A 250 -0.12 2.75 -9.78
N PHE A 251 0.62 2.76 -10.88
CA PHE A 251 2.03 3.07 -10.89
C PHE A 251 2.31 4.50 -10.43
N VAL A 252 1.59 5.48 -10.99
CA VAL A 252 1.66 6.88 -10.57
C VAL A 252 1.31 7.05 -9.10
N ASP A 253 0.26 6.36 -8.65
CA ASP A 253 -0.19 6.44 -7.27
C ASP A 253 0.90 5.95 -6.31
N VAL A 254 1.49 4.80 -6.65
CA VAL A 254 2.58 4.15 -5.94
C VAL A 254 3.83 5.03 -5.93
N LEU A 255 4.29 5.51 -7.09
CA LEU A 255 5.47 6.38 -7.20
C LEU A 255 5.30 7.68 -6.40
N SER A 256 4.10 8.27 -6.41
CA SER A 256 3.82 9.49 -5.64
C SER A 256 3.92 9.29 -4.12
N ARG A 257 3.94 8.03 -3.68
CA ARG A 257 3.93 7.62 -2.26
C ARG A 257 5.22 6.96 -1.83
N GLU A 258 6.09 6.58 -2.77
CA GLU A 258 7.42 6.08 -2.47
C GLU A 258 8.25 7.22 -1.87
N ASN A 259 8.12 7.35 -0.55
CA ASN A 259 8.96 8.20 0.25
C ASN A 259 10.21 7.38 0.53
N LYS A 260 11.35 7.78 -0.04
CA LYS A 260 12.63 7.04 0.04
C LYS A 260 13.10 6.68 1.47
N ASN A 261 12.45 7.25 2.49
CA ASN A 261 12.82 7.12 3.90
C ASN A 261 11.78 6.37 4.76
N LYS A 262 10.68 5.82 4.19
CA LYS A 262 9.69 5.06 4.98
C LYS A 262 9.06 3.91 4.21
N SER A 263 9.07 2.73 4.82
CA SER A 263 8.29 1.57 4.39
C SER A 263 6.79 1.87 4.39
N LEU A 264 6.12 1.49 3.31
CA LEU A 264 4.68 1.64 3.11
C LEU A 264 3.98 0.27 3.06
N VAL A 265 2.85 0.15 3.75
CA VAL A 265 1.96 -1.01 3.67
C VAL A 265 0.79 -0.68 2.76
N TYR A 266 0.79 -1.25 1.57
CA TYR A 266 -0.30 -1.14 0.60
C TYR A 266 -1.40 -2.15 0.92
N LEU A 267 -2.63 -1.66 1.07
CA LEU A 267 -3.83 -2.47 1.24
C LEU A 267 -4.73 -2.26 0.01
N LEU A 268 -4.89 -3.29 -0.81
CA LEU A 268 -5.62 -3.23 -2.08
C LEU A 268 -6.80 -4.21 -2.07
N ASP A 269 -8.00 -3.72 -2.38
CA ASP A 269 -9.20 -4.58 -2.41
C ASP A 269 -9.57 -4.99 -3.85
N GLU A 270 -9.45 -6.28 -4.16
CA GLU A 270 -9.67 -6.86 -5.50
C GLU A 270 -8.94 -6.10 -6.64
N PRO A 271 -7.61 -5.89 -6.55
CA PRO A 271 -6.88 -5.15 -7.56
C PRO A 271 -6.95 -5.85 -8.91
N GLY A 272 -7.23 -5.04 -9.94
CA GLY A 272 -7.23 -5.50 -11.32
C GLY A 272 -8.38 -6.45 -11.67
N VAL A 273 -9.49 -6.45 -10.92
CA VAL A 273 -10.66 -7.30 -11.21
C VAL A 273 -11.22 -7.13 -12.63
N TYR A 274 -11.07 -5.95 -13.22
CA TYR A 274 -11.52 -5.64 -14.60
C TYR A 274 -10.45 -5.86 -15.66
N LEU A 275 -9.29 -6.39 -15.29
CA LEU A 275 -8.16 -6.61 -16.20
C LEU A 275 -8.24 -8.00 -16.83
N HIS A 276 -7.73 -8.10 -18.06
CA HIS A 276 -7.49 -9.41 -18.66
C HIS A 276 -6.39 -10.17 -17.90
N VAL A 277 -6.42 -11.49 -18.00
CA VAL A 277 -5.50 -12.43 -17.31
C VAL A 277 -4.03 -12.02 -17.39
N ASN A 278 -3.54 -11.63 -18.57
CA ASN A 278 -2.13 -11.22 -18.73
C ASN A 278 -1.79 -9.95 -17.93
N ALA A 279 -2.74 -9.02 -17.85
CA ALA A 279 -2.64 -7.81 -17.04
C ALA A 279 -2.90 -8.07 -15.54
N GLN A 280 -3.42 -9.23 -15.14
CA GLN A 280 -3.43 -9.66 -13.74
C GLN A 280 -2.09 -10.28 -13.34
N LYS A 281 -1.50 -11.12 -14.21
CA LYS A 281 -0.17 -11.70 -13.95
C LYS A 281 0.93 -10.66 -13.84
N GLN A 282 0.87 -9.62 -14.66
CA GLN A 282 1.81 -8.51 -14.58
C GLN A 282 1.62 -7.65 -13.35
N LEU A 283 0.44 -7.67 -12.77
CA LEU A 283 0.18 -6.99 -11.51
C LEU A 283 0.89 -7.66 -10.34
N LEU A 284 1.06 -8.98 -10.40
CA LEU A 284 1.89 -9.69 -9.42
C LEU A 284 3.36 -9.24 -9.49
N ASP A 285 3.90 -9.04 -10.71
CA ASP A 285 5.25 -8.49 -10.87
C ASP A 285 5.38 -7.10 -10.25
N LEU A 286 4.33 -6.26 -10.35
CA LEU A 286 4.27 -4.98 -9.64
C LEU A 286 4.36 -5.14 -8.15
N PHE A 287 3.50 -5.96 -7.59
CA PHE A 287 3.43 -6.12 -6.14
C PHE A 287 4.75 -6.68 -5.59
N SER A 288 5.40 -7.58 -6.34
CA SER A 288 6.74 -8.07 -6.03
C SER A 288 7.77 -6.93 -6.02
N ARG A 289 7.84 -6.11 -7.07
CA ARG A 289 8.81 -5.00 -7.15
C ARG A 289 8.60 -3.95 -6.07
N LEU A 290 7.35 -3.70 -5.68
CA LEU A 290 7.07 -2.82 -4.55
C LEU A 290 7.54 -3.42 -3.25
N ALA A 291 7.29 -4.72 -3.04
CA ALA A 291 7.80 -5.43 -1.88
C ALA A 291 9.34 -5.40 -1.80
N ASP A 292 10.03 -5.52 -2.94
CA ASP A 292 11.49 -5.45 -3.03
C ASP A 292 12.07 -4.08 -2.62
N ARG A 293 11.28 -3.00 -2.71
CA ARG A 293 11.62 -1.64 -2.24
C ARG A 293 11.28 -1.41 -0.77
N GLU A 294 11.38 -2.45 0.06
CA GLU A 294 11.06 -2.43 1.50
C GLU A 294 9.60 -2.10 1.84
N ASN A 295 8.68 -2.16 0.88
CA ASN A 295 7.25 -2.01 1.15
C ASN A 295 6.59 -3.36 1.45
N GLN A 296 5.35 -3.32 1.92
CA GLN A 296 4.52 -4.50 2.06
C GLN A 296 3.26 -4.33 1.22
N VAL A 297 2.90 -5.34 0.42
CA VAL A 297 1.64 -5.33 -0.33
C VAL A 297 0.74 -6.43 0.20
N ILE A 298 -0.45 -6.05 0.64
CA ILE A 298 -1.53 -6.94 1.09
C ILE A 298 -2.73 -6.68 0.19
N TYR A 299 -3.25 -7.72 -0.43
CA TYR A 299 -4.42 -7.60 -1.29
C TYR A 299 -5.37 -8.78 -1.16
N THR A 300 -6.64 -8.52 -1.43
CA THR A 300 -7.69 -9.55 -1.54
C THR A 300 -7.88 -9.91 -3.01
N THR A 301 -8.18 -11.17 -3.31
CA THR A 301 -8.55 -11.54 -4.67
C THR A 301 -9.41 -12.79 -4.74
N HIS A 302 -10.38 -12.79 -5.66
CA HIS A 302 -11.06 -13.99 -6.16
C HIS A 302 -10.42 -14.54 -7.44
N SER A 303 -9.46 -13.82 -8.05
CA SER A 303 -8.85 -14.24 -9.31
C SER A 303 -7.70 -15.22 -9.07
N PRO A 304 -7.71 -16.42 -9.67
CA PRO A 304 -6.59 -17.35 -9.60
C PRO A 304 -5.34 -16.79 -10.32
N PHE A 305 -5.50 -15.84 -11.24
CA PHE A 305 -4.38 -15.23 -11.94
C PHE A 305 -3.67 -14.13 -11.15
N MET A 306 -4.26 -13.75 -10.00
CA MET A 306 -3.70 -12.85 -8.99
C MET A 306 -3.17 -13.64 -7.79
N ILE A 307 -2.92 -14.94 -7.94
CA ILE A 307 -2.21 -15.76 -6.95
C ILE A 307 -0.83 -16.05 -7.50
N ASP A 308 0.22 -15.72 -6.75
CA ASP A 308 1.58 -16.11 -7.12
C ASP A 308 1.75 -17.63 -6.93
N SER A 309 1.87 -18.34 -8.05
CA SER A 309 2.08 -19.78 -8.05
C SER A 309 3.49 -20.20 -7.62
N LYS A 310 4.45 -19.27 -7.60
CA LYS A 310 5.82 -19.54 -7.15
C LYS A 310 5.95 -19.46 -5.64
N ASP A 311 5.10 -18.65 -4.98
CA ASP A 311 5.10 -18.47 -3.54
C ASP A 311 3.69 -18.56 -2.94
N ILE A 312 3.16 -19.78 -2.95
CA ILE A 312 1.89 -20.13 -2.31
C ILE A 312 1.91 -19.96 -0.79
N THR A 313 3.09 -19.84 -0.17
CA THR A 313 3.18 -19.67 1.29
C THR A 313 2.71 -18.29 1.74
N ASN A 314 2.69 -17.31 0.82
CA ASN A 314 2.14 -15.97 1.05
C ASN A 314 0.62 -15.90 0.84
N VAL A 315 -0.05 -17.01 0.53
CA VAL A 315 -1.49 -17.07 0.32
C VAL A 315 -2.22 -17.43 1.61
N MET A 316 -3.02 -16.48 2.10
CA MET A 316 -3.87 -16.68 3.27
C MET A 316 -5.31 -16.98 2.83
N ALA A 317 -5.95 -17.96 3.48
CA ALA A 317 -7.36 -18.25 3.27
C ALA A 317 -8.21 -17.46 4.25
N ILE A 318 -9.39 -17.02 3.79
CA ILE A 318 -10.34 -16.27 4.59
C ILE A 318 -11.66 -17.04 4.60
N GLU A 319 -12.23 -17.24 5.80
CA GLU A 319 -13.50 -17.92 5.97
C GLU A 319 -14.44 -17.09 6.83
N LYS A 320 -15.69 -16.95 6.37
CA LYS A 320 -16.76 -16.40 7.19
C LYS A 320 -17.34 -17.50 8.07
N VAL A 321 -17.27 -17.31 9.39
CA VAL A 321 -17.90 -18.24 10.34
C VAL A 321 -19.35 -17.84 10.62
N GLU A 322 -20.18 -18.80 11.05
CA GLU A 322 -21.62 -18.63 11.27
C GLU A 322 -21.98 -17.46 12.21
N GLU A 323 -21.08 -17.13 13.14
CA GLU A 323 -21.22 -16.01 14.09
C GLU A 323 -21.08 -14.62 13.45
N GLY A 324 -20.89 -14.54 12.12
CA GLY A 324 -20.70 -13.30 11.37
C GLY A 324 -19.26 -12.78 11.38
N ASN A 325 -18.37 -13.43 12.11
CA ASN A 325 -16.94 -13.11 12.15
C ASN A 325 -16.20 -13.72 10.95
N THR A 326 -15.00 -13.20 10.67
CA THR A 326 -14.10 -13.71 9.63
C THR A 326 -12.85 -14.30 10.29
N LYS A 327 -12.49 -15.53 9.93
CA LYS A 327 -11.23 -16.16 10.34
C LYS A 327 -10.24 -16.10 9.18
N ILE A 328 -8.99 -15.77 9.50
CA ILE A 328 -7.88 -15.77 8.57
C ILE A 328 -6.99 -16.96 8.91
N PHE A 329 -6.70 -17.78 7.91
CA PHE A 329 -5.80 -18.91 8.02
C PHE A 329 -4.51 -18.56 7.29
N LYS A 330 -3.38 -18.74 7.98
CA LYS A 330 -2.04 -18.39 7.46
C LYS A 330 -1.65 -19.18 6.21
N SER A 331 -2.36 -20.26 5.93
CA SER A 331 -2.17 -21.06 4.73
C SER A 331 -3.51 -21.52 4.20
N ALA A 332 -3.63 -21.57 2.89
CA ALA A 332 -4.76 -22.18 2.20
C ALA A 332 -4.96 -23.69 2.47
N TYR A 333 -3.98 -24.35 3.10
CA TYR A 333 -4.05 -25.77 3.47
C TYR A 333 -4.31 -25.99 4.96
N ASP A 334 -4.69 -24.96 5.73
CA ASP A 334 -4.92 -25.09 7.16
C ASP A 334 -5.98 -26.15 7.46
N GLN A 335 -5.65 -27.08 8.37
CA GLN A 335 -6.52 -28.19 8.73
C GLN A 335 -7.84 -27.73 9.34
N ASN A 336 -7.89 -26.53 9.90
CA ASN A 336 -9.07 -25.96 10.54
C ASN A 336 -10.03 -25.24 9.58
N LEU A 337 -9.65 -25.06 8.30
CA LEU A 337 -10.53 -24.49 7.27
C LEU A 337 -11.65 -25.51 6.94
N SER A 338 -12.90 -25.06 6.76
CA SER A 338 -13.98 -26.01 6.43
C SER A 338 -13.76 -26.69 5.07
N THR A 339 -14.42 -27.83 4.85
CA THR A 339 -14.26 -28.59 3.60
C THR A 339 -14.64 -27.78 2.36
N ASP A 340 -15.72 -26.98 2.43
CA ASP A 340 -16.20 -26.18 1.30
C ASP A 340 -15.25 -25.01 1.00
N SER A 341 -14.86 -24.25 2.04
CA SER A 341 -13.88 -23.15 1.93
C SER A 341 -12.50 -23.64 1.49
N LYS A 342 -12.10 -24.85 1.92
CA LYS A 342 -10.91 -25.55 1.40
C LYS A 342 -11.05 -25.79 -0.10
N MET A 343 -12.16 -26.36 -0.57
CA MET A 343 -12.32 -26.65 -1.99
C MET A 343 -12.28 -25.40 -2.87
N GLU A 344 -12.89 -24.29 -2.45
CA GLU A 344 -12.85 -23.02 -3.19
C GLU A 344 -11.43 -22.44 -3.25
N THR A 345 -10.75 -22.34 -2.10
CA THR A 345 -9.38 -21.80 -2.02
C THR A 345 -8.40 -22.69 -2.78
N LEU A 346 -8.51 -24.02 -2.63
CA LEU A 346 -7.69 -24.99 -3.34
C LEU A 346 -7.93 -24.94 -4.84
N SER A 347 -9.17 -24.76 -5.30
CA SER A 347 -9.50 -24.62 -6.71
C SER A 347 -8.81 -23.39 -7.33
N ALA A 348 -8.85 -22.25 -6.64
CA ALA A 348 -8.17 -21.04 -7.10
C ALA A 348 -6.65 -21.23 -7.16
N ILE A 349 -6.05 -21.88 -6.16
CA ILE A 349 -4.61 -22.18 -6.12
C ILE A 349 -4.20 -23.16 -7.21
N VAL A 350 -4.97 -24.23 -7.42
CA VAL A 350 -4.74 -25.21 -8.50
C VAL A 350 -4.80 -24.51 -9.87
N GLN A 351 -5.77 -23.62 -10.09
CA GLN A 351 -5.84 -22.80 -11.30
C GLN A 351 -4.63 -21.87 -11.45
N ALA A 352 -4.20 -21.22 -10.36
CA ALA A 352 -3.05 -20.29 -10.34
C ALA A 352 -1.73 -20.98 -10.72
N ILE A 353 -1.53 -22.18 -10.19
CA ILE A 353 -0.42 -23.09 -10.50
C ILE A 353 -0.38 -23.49 -11.99
N GLY A 354 -1.44 -23.19 -12.74
CA GLY A 354 -1.57 -23.62 -14.13
C GLY A 354 -2.07 -25.06 -14.25
N ALA A 355 -2.55 -25.66 -13.15
CA ALA A 355 -3.36 -26.87 -13.21
C ALA A 355 -4.82 -26.52 -13.58
N ASP A 356 -5.00 -25.53 -14.45
CA ASP A 356 -6.21 -25.44 -15.23
C ASP A 356 -6.22 -26.69 -16.13
N LEU A 357 -7.06 -27.65 -15.74
CA LEU A 357 -7.32 -28.85 -16.50
C LEU A 357 -7.70 -28.54 -17.96
N LYS A 358 -8.09 -27.30 -18.29
CA LYS A 358 -8.42 -26.90 -19.65
C LYS A 358 -7.24 -26.40 -20.50
N PHE A 359 -6.17 -25.88 -19.90
CA PHE A 359 -5.04 -25.30 -20.66
C PHE A 359 -3.83 -26.24 -20.77
N ASN A 360 -3.60 -27.10 -19.78
CA ASN A 360 -2.45 -28.01 -19.75
C ASN A 360 -2.79 -29.47 -20.08
N ILE A 361 -4.06 -29.78 -20.35
CA ILE A 361 -4.52 -31.12 -20.76
C ILE A 361 -4.85 -31.15 -22.26
N GLY A 362 -4.15 -30.34 -23.04
CA GLY A 362 -3.92 -30.65 -24.45
C GLY A 362 -2.75 -31.63 -24.59
N PRO A 363 -2.59 -32.32 -25.72
CA PRO A 363 -1.39 -33.11 -26.01
C PRO A 363 -0.16 -32.18 -26.08
N SER A 364 0.39 -31.84 -24.93
CA SER A 364 1.65 -31.13 -24.79
C SER A 364 2.78 -32.09 -25.16
N SER A 365 3.77 -31.61 -25.91
CA SER A 365 4.96 -32.36 -26.33
C SER A 365 5.91 -32.75 -25.17
N LYS A 366 5.52 -32.53 -23.91
CA LYS A 366 6.30 -32.85 -22.70
C LYS A 366 5.67 -34.01 -21.95
N ASN A 367 6.51 -34.80 -21.27
CA ASN A 367 6.05 -35.86 -20.38
C ASN A 367 5.22 -35.27 -19.22
N ASN A 368 4.07 -35.86 -18.92
CA ASN A 368 3.19 -35.45 -17.82
C ASN A 368 3.32 -36.43 -16.64
N VAL A 369 3.40 -35.91 -15.41
CA VAL A 369 3.37 -36.69 -14.17
C VAL A 369 2.17 -36.24 -13.35
N ILE A 370 1.26 -37.17 -13.03
CA ILE A 370 0.06 -36.89 -12.25
C ILE A 370 0.33 -37.26 -10.80
N THR A 371 0.04 -36.36 -9.87
CA THR A 371 0.19 -36.57 -8.44
C THR A 371 -1.18 -36.65 -7.75
N GLU A 372 -1.25 -37.31 -6.59
CA GLU A 372 -2.51 -37.44 -5.83
C GLU A 372 -2.99 -36.08 -5.34
N GLY A 373 -2.09 -35.31 -4.74
CA GLY A 373 -2.41 -34.04 -4.11
C GLY A 373 -1.53 -32.89 -4.58
N ILE A 374 -1.91 -31.72 -4.09
CA ILE A 374 -1.15 -30.48 -4.25
C ILE A 374 0.17 -30.51 -3.48
N THR A 375 0.23 -31.23 -2.36
CA THR A 375 1.44 -31.44 -1.56
C THR A 375 2.52 -32.14 -2.39
N ASP A 376 2.15 -33.21 -3.09
CA ASP A 376 3.06 -33.94 -3.97
C ASP A 376 3.52 -33.06 -5.14
N TYR A 377 2.62 -32.26 -5.71
CA TYR A 377 2.95 -31.29 -6.75
C TYR A 377 4.02 -30.30 -6.26
N MET A 378 3.87 -29.76 -5.05
CA MET A 378 4.83 -28.83 -4.45
C MET A 378 6.20 -29.50 -4.23
N TYR A 379 6.24 -30.70 -3.64
CA TYR A 379 7.49 -31.43 -3.42
C TYR A 379 8.21 -31.76 -4.72
N MET A 380 7.48 -32.22 -5.74
CA MET A 380 8.04 -32.57 -7.03
C MET A 380 8.63 -31.33 -7.74
N ASN A 381 7.93 -30.20 -7.71
CA ASN A 381 8.46 -28.95 -8.28
C ASN A 381 9.66 -28.41 -7.49
N ALA A 382 9.61 -28.49 -6.16
CA ALA A 382 10.75 -28.12 -5.33
C ALA A 382 11.98 -28.97 -5.67
N MET A 383 11.82 -30.29 -5.85
CA MET A 383 12.91 -31.18 -6.26
C MET A 383 13.41 -30.88 -7.68
N ILE A 384 12.52 -30.63 -8.64
CA ILE A 384 12.88 -30.26 -10.01
C ILE A 384 13.74 -28.99 -10.02
N ASN A 385 13.32 -27.98 -9.27
CA ASN A 385 14.05 -26.71 -9.15
C ASN A 385 15.38 -26.90 -8.42
N TYR A 386 15.39 -27.65 -7.32
CA TYR A 386 16.59 -27.89 -6.52
C TYR A 386 17.67 -28.69 -7.27
N LEU A 387 17.25 -29.65 -8.09
CA LEU A 387 18.15 -30.51 -8.86
C LEU A 387 18.45 -29.98 -10.28
N GLU A 388 17.91 -28.81 -10.64
CA GLU A 388 18.07 -28.17 -11.95
C GLU A 388 17.79 -29.15 -13.12
N VAL A 389 16.66 -29.86 -13.06
CA VAL A 389 16.35 -30.94 -14.02
C VAL A 389 16.07 -30.38 -15.42
N ASP A 390 16.98 -30.63 -16.36
CA ASP A 390 16.78 -30.36 -17.78
C ASP A 390 15.57 -31.13 -18.35
N ASN A 391 14.72 -30.45 -19.13
CA ASN A 391 13.48 -31.00 -19.69
C ASN A 391 12.52 -31.58 -18.64
N ALA A 392 12.31 -30.85 -17.53
CA ALA A 392 11.39 -31.23 -16.48
C ALA A 392 9.98 -31.61 -17.01
N PRO A 393 9.38 -32.70 -16.48
CA PRO A 393 8.02 -33.09 -16.82
C PRO A 393 7.01 -32.09 -16.26
N ASN A 394 5.84 -32.01 -16.87
CA ASN A 394 4.75 -31.21 -16.35
C ASN A 394 4.07 -31.96 -15.19
N ILE A 395 4.05 -31.36 -13.99
CA ILE A 395 3.45 -31.97 -12.81
C ILE A 395 1.99 -31.51 -12.68
N ILE A 396 1.06 -32.45 -12.55
CA ILE A 396 -0.39 -32.18 -12.53
C ILE A 396 -1.01 -32.77 -11.25
N PRO A 397 -1.50 -31.94 -10.31
CA PRO A 397 -2.17 -32.43 -9.11
C PRO A 397 -3.60 -32.88 -9.41
N SER A 398 -4.00 -34.07 -8.93
CA SER A 398 -5.36 -34.61 -9.14
C SER A 398 -6.37 -34.19 -8.07
N ALA A 399 -5.91 -33.58 -6.97
CA ALA A 399 -6.75 -33.22 -5.82
C ALA A 399 -7.59 -34.42 -5.30
N GLY A 400 -6.96 -35.60 -5.24
CA GLY A 400 -7.53 -36.85 -4.76
C GLY A 400 -7.43 -37.99 -5.78
N VAL A 401 -7.28 -39.22 -5.28
CA VAL A 401 -7.09 -40.45 -6.08
C VAL A 401 -8.22 -40.68 -7.08
N SER A 402 -9.46 -40.33 -6.72
CA SER A 402 -10.65 -40.52 -7.56
C SER A 402 -10.61 -39.72 -8.88
N ASN A 403 -9.84 -38.63 -8.92
CA ASN A 403 -9.72 -37.77 -10.10
C ASN A 403 -8.56 -38.17 -11.02
N ILE A 404 -7.61 -38.98 -10.56
CA ILE A 404 -6.44 -39.41 -11.36
C ILE A 404 -6.92 -40.05 -12.67
N ILE A 405 -7.87 -40.99 -12.58
CA ILE A 405 -8.40 -41.70 -13.75
C ILE A 405 -9.03 -40.73 -14.76
N ARG A 406 -9.73 -39.69 -14.29
CA ARG A 406 -10.36 -38.69 -15.16
C ARG A 406 -9.33 -37.86 -15.90
N ILE A 407 -8.26 -37.44 -15.21
CA ILE A 407 -7.16 -36.66 -15.79
C ILE A 407 -6.40 -37.51 -16.81
N VAL A 408 -6.09 -38.76 -16.48
CA VAL A 408 -5.45 -39.72 -17.39
C VAL A 408 -6.26 -39.88 -18.67
N SER A 409 -7.59 -40.06 -18.58
CA SER A 409 -8.44 -40.19 -19.76
C SER A 409 -8.36 -38.98 -20.68
N ILE A 410 -8.34 -37.76 -20.13
CA ILE A 410 -8.27 -36.53 -20.95
C ILE A 410 -6.87 -36.40 -21.60
N LEU A 411 -5.80 -36.78 -20.90
CA LEU A 411 -4.43 -36.75 -21.43
C LEU A 411 -4.17 -37.77 -22.53
N ILE A 412 -4.84 -38.93 -22.46
CA ILE A 412 -4.72 -40.00 -23.47
C ILE A 412 -5.59 -39.70 -24.70
N GLY A 413 -6.72 -38.99 -24.52
CA GLY A 413 -7.69 -38.66 -25.57
C GLY A 413 -8.92 -39.53 -25.52
#